data_AF-A0A2N6KA83-F1
#
_entry.id   AF-A0A2N6KA83-F1
#
_cell.length_a   1.000
_cell.length_b   1.000
_cell.length_c   1.000
_cell.angle_alpha   90.00
_cell.angle_beta   90.00
_cell.angle_gamma   90.00
#
_symmetry.space_group_name_H-M   'P 1'
#
loop_
_entity.id
_entity.type
_entity.pdbx_description
1 polymer ?
#
loop_
_entity_poly.entity_id
_entity_poly.type
_entity_poly.pdbx_seq_one_letter_code
_entity_poly.pdbx_strand_id
1 'polypeptide(L)'
;PFLTQKVCQLLCEYESFIGAGEEAAVVEQLVQNHLITNWQTQVAAEHLQTIQDGLIANPRCDSIWLLRLYQQILQQGELLVHDSSVQTELLNLGLVAKQENKLRISNRIYEAVFNLNWVEHELGRLRPIIYNTTKLFELDEKATHPDIVLEQVLLWTNAQPFLTQKVCQLLCEYENFIGAGEEAIVVEQLVQNHLIASWQTQIAAEHLQAIQESLIKNQFCDPIQLLKLYQQILQYPEFPIQNYSAETELLNIGLVVKQEEKLKVANRIYQYVFNVDWVNQQLERLQPLIQNPIKVFQLNEKASCPEILVQEVLAWTGA
;
A
#
# COMPACT_ATOMS: atom_id res chain seq x y z
N PRO A 1 14.42 15.74 33.34
CA PRO A 1 14.02 16.09 34.73
C PRO A 1 13.16 15.00 35.41
N PHE A 2 12.05 14.59 34.80
CA PHE A 2 11.14 13.57 35.38
C PHE A 2 11.83 12.20 35.59
N LEU A 3 12.42 11.62 34.55
CA LEU A 3 13.10 10.32 34.65
C LEU A 3 14.26 10.35 35.65
N THR A 4 15.00 11.46 35.73
CA THR A 4 16.07 11.65 36.72
C THR A 4 15.51 11.59 38.15
N GLN A 5 14.38 12.24 38.43
CA GLN A 5 13.74 12.18 39.75
C GLN A 5 13.30 10.75 40.10
N LYS A 6 12.77 10.01 39.13
CA LYS A 6 12.38 8.60 39.33
C LYS A 6 13.58 7.69 39.62
N VAL A 7 14.68 7.85 38.89
CA VAL A 7 15.91 7.10 39.17
C VAL A 7 16.47 7.45 40.56
N CYS A 8 16.50 8.73 40.94
CA CYS A 8 16.92 9.14 42.28
C CYS A 8 16.00 8.58 43.37
N GLN A 9 14.69 8.53 43.14
CA GLN A 9 13.74 7.92 44.07
C GLN A 9 14.04 6.42 44.27
N LEU A 10 14.27 5.67 43.17
CA LEU A 10 14.64 4.26 43.23
C LEU A 10 15.95 4.04 44.00
N LEU A 11 16.93 4.94 43.83
CA LEU A 11 18.19 4.90 44.59
C LEU A 11 17.99 5.18 46.08
N CYS A 12 17.05 6.05 46.46
CA CYS A 12 16.71 6.28 47.86
C CYS A 12 16.01 5.08 48.51
N GLU A 13 15.25 4.31 47.74
CA GLU A 13 14.54 3.11 48.17
C GLU A 13 15.44 1.85 48.13
N TYR A 14 16.66 1.96 47.60
CA TYR A 14 17.61 0.86 47.51
C TYR A 14 18.28 0.59 48.87
N GLU A 15 18.01 -0.58 49.46
CA GLU A 15 18.41 -0.89 50.84
C GLU A 15 19.91 -1.23 51.01
N SER A 16 20.59 -1.64 49.93
CA SER A 16 21.99 -2.07 49.97
C SER A 16 22.97 -0.90 49.82
N PHE A 17 24.05 -0.93 50.60
CA PHE A 17 25.15 0.02 50.43
C PHE A 17 25.81 -0.16 49.06
N ILE A 18 25.94 0.93 48.31
CA ILE A 18 26.57 0.92 46.98
C ILE A 18 28.07 1.14 47.17
N GLY A 19 28.88 0.12 46.84
CA GLY A 19 30.33 0.19 46.94
C GLY A 19 30.97 1.08 45.87
N ALA A 20 32.16 1.62 46.17
CA ALA A 20 32.93 2.40 45.22
C ALA A 20 33.34 1.57 43.99
N GLY A 21 32.96 2.02 42.80
CA GLY A 21 33.14 1.30 41.53
C GLY A 21 31.92 0.49 41.09
N GLU A 22 30.90 0.32 41.94
CA GLU A 22 29.66 -0.40 41.63
C GLU A 22 28.50 0.56 41.29
N GLU A 23 28.67 1.87 41.50
CA GLU A 23 27.59 2.86 41.37
C GLU A 23 26.96 2.85 39.98
N ALA A 24 27.78 2.82 38.94
CA ALA A 24 27.29 2.82 37.57
C ALA A 24 26.49 1.53 37.26
N ALA A 25 26.96 0.38 37.73
CA ALA A 25 26.30 -0.91 37.52
C ALA A 25 24.98 -1.00 38.29
N VAL A 26 24.92 -0.50 39.52
CA VAL A 26 23.69 -0.47 40.31
C VAL A 26 22.66 0.45 39.66
N VAL A 27 23.07 1.64 39.20
CA VAL A 27 22.17 2.55 38.47
C VAL A 27 21.66 1.89 37.18
N GLU A 28 22.54 1.25 36.41
CA GLU A 28 22.15 0.54 35.19
C GLU A 28 21.15 -0.58 35.48
N GLN A 29 21.38 -1.40 36.51
CA GLN A 29 20.45 -2.45 36.91
C GLN A 29 19.08 -1.91 37.34
N LEU A 30 19.06 -0.82 38.13
CA LEU A 30 17.81 -0.19 38.55
C LEU A 30 17.04 0.37 37.35
N VAL A 31 17.72 1.06 36.44
CA VAL A 31 17.10 1.57 35.21
C VAL A 31 16.59 0.41 34.34
N GLN A 32 17.38 -0.64 34.17
CA GLN A 32 16.99 -1.78 33.35
C GLN A 32 15.76 -2.50 33.92
N ASN A 33 15.70 -2.71 35.24
CA ASN A 33 14.63 -3.47 35.88
C ASN A 33 13.35 -2.65 36.10
N HIS A 34 13.49 -1.35 36.38
CA HIS A 34 12.37 -0.50 36.79
C HIS A 34 12.00 0.59 35.79
N LEU A 35 12.69 0.74 34.66
CA LEU A 35 12.34 1.74 33.65
C LEU A 35 12.36 1.22 32.21
N ILE A 36 13.10 0.14 31.92
CA ILE A 36 13.21 -0.42 30.56
C ILE A 36 12.43 -1.73 30.43
N THR A 37 12.69 -2.70 31.32
CA THR A 37 12.08 -4.03 31.25
C THR A 37 10.62 -3.97 31.71
N ASN A 38 9.70 -4.41 30.85
CA ASN A 38 8.25 -4.32 31.07
C ASN A 38 7.82 -2.92 31.52
N TRP A 39 8.37 -1.89 30.88
CA TRP A 39 8.19 -0.49 31.29
C TRP A 39 6.72 -0.08 31.47
N GLN A 40 5.79 -0.75 30.80
CA GLN A 40 4.34 -0.53 30.88
C GLN A 40 3.75 -0.74 32.28
N THR A 41 4.42 -1.49 33.17
CA THR A 41 3.98 -1.73 34.55
C THR A 41 4.84 -1.02 35.59
N GLN A 42 5.77 -0.19 35.16
CA GLN A 42 6.80 0.39 36.02
C GLN A 42 6.47 1.82 36.49
N VAL A 43 7.34 2.36 37.34
CA VAL A 43 7.19 3.70 37.98
C VAL A 43 7.11 4.88 36.99
N ALA A 44 7.53 4.69 35.74
CA ALA A 44 7.46 5.69 34.68
C ALA A 44 6.47 5.30 33.56
N ALA A 45 5.63 4.29 33.76
CA ALA A 45 4.70 3.76 32.77
C ALA A 45 3.81 4.84 32.15
N GLU A 46 3.11 5.65 32.96
CA GLU A 46 2.21 6.69 32.47
C GLU A 46 2.90 7.70 31.55
N HIS A 47 4.13 8.10 31.91
CA HIS A 47 4.93 9.05 31.15
C HIS A 47 5.37 8.45 29.80
N LEU A 48 5.90 7.22 29.83
CA LEU A 48 6.30 6.52 28.61
C LEU A 48 5.08 6.17 27.74
N GLN A 49 3.94 5.86 28.34
CA GLN A 49 2.70 5.60 27.61
C GLN A 49 2.19 6.85 26.90
N THR A 50 2.28 8.01 27.53
CA THR A 50 1.93 9.29 26.90
C THR A 50 2.79 9.55 25.65
N ILE A 51 4.09 9.22 25.72
CA ILE A 51 5.00 9.33 24.57
C ILE A 51 4.64 8.31 23.49
N GLN A 52 4.38 7.06 23.88
CA GLN A 52 3.94 6.00 22.97
C GLN A 52 2.66 6.40 22.23
N ASP A 53 1.63 6.84 22.96
CA ASP A 53 0.36 7.29 22.40
C ASP A 53 0.57 8.50 21.48
N GLY A 54 1.48 9.40 21.86
CA GLY A 54 1.89 10.53 21.03
C GLY A 54 2.65 10.14 19.75
N LEU A 55 3.26 8.96 19.68
CA LEU A 55 3.88 8.43 18.46
C LEU A 55 2.90 7.66 17.57
N ILE A 56 1.96 6.93 18.18
CA ILE A 56 1.09 5.98 17.47
C ILE A 56 -0.27 6.59 17.12
N ALA A 57 -0.79 7.49 17.95
CA ALA A 57 -2.12 8.05 17.85
C ALA A 57 -2.07 9.59 17.90
N ASN A 58 -1.11 10.18 17.19
CA ASN A 58 -0.96 11.63 17.16
C ASN A 58 -2.04 12.28 16.28
N PRO A 59 -2.81 13.26 16.78
CA PRO A 59 -3.81 13.96 15.96
C PRO A 59 -3.21 15.02 15.03
N ARG A 60 -1.96 15.43 15.23
CA ARG A 60 -1.32 16.54 14.50
C ARG A 60 -0.49 16.08 13.31
N CYS A 61 0.09 14.89 13.39
CA CYS A 61 0.96 14.32 12.37
C CYS A 61 0.59 12.85 12.15
N ASP A 62 0.81 12.34 10.94
CA ASP A 62 0.68 10.90 10.69
C ASP A 62 1.75 10.13 11.48
N SER A 63 1.30 9.15 12.24
CA SER A 63 2.12 8.28 13.07
C SER A 63 3.22 7.55 12.30
N ILE A 64 2.99 7.22 11.03
CA ILE A 64 4.01 6.59 10.17
C ILE A 64 5.19 7.54 9.95
N TRP A 65 4.92 8.83 9.68
CA TRP A 65 5.98 9.82 9.49
C TRP A 65 6.77 10.08 10.77
N LEU A 66 6.10 10.10 11.92
CA LEU A 66 6.76 10.24 13.23
C LEU A 66 7.70 9.05 13.48
N LEU A 67 7.21 7.82 13.26
CA LEU A 67 7.98 6.60 13.46
C LEU A 67 9.16 6.49 12.49
N ARG A 68 8.98 6.82 11.20
CA ARG A 68 10.05 6.79 10.19
C ARG A 68 11.13 7.82 10.47
N LEU A 69 10.75 9.06 10.81
CA LEU A 69 11.71 10.09 11.16
C LEU A 69 12.48 9.72 12.43
N TYR A 70 11.79 9.17 13.42
CA TYR A 70 12.42 8.69 14.65
C TYR A 70 13.36 7.49 14.39
N GLN A 71 12.98 6.56 13.51
CA GLN A 71 13.84 5.46 13.03
C GLN A 71 15.13 6.00 12.39
N GLN A 72 15.01 7.03 11.54
CA GLN A 72 16.17 7.64 10.90
C GLN A 72 17.12 8.28 11.93
N ILE A 73 16.58 8.95 12.95
CA ILE A 73 17.37 9.53 14.05
C ILE A 73 18.06 8.43 14.86
N LEU A 74 17.39 7.30 15.13
CA LEU A 74 17.97 6.14 15.81
C LEU A 74 19.14 5.52 15.03
N GLN A 75 19.03 5.45 13.70
CA GLN A 75 20.08 4.85 12.84
C GLN A 75 21.28 5.79 12.62
N GLN A 76 21.01 7.08 12.40
CA GLN A 76 22.05 8.08 12.08
C GLN A 76 22.65 8.73 13.34
N GLY A 77 21.97 8.60 14.49
CA GLY A 77 22.32 9.23 15.77
C GLY A 77 22.06 10.74 15.82
N GLU A 78 22.11 11.41 14.67
CA GLU A 78 21.91 12.85 14.55
C GLU A 78 21.21 13.18 13.23
N LEU A 79 20.32 14.15 13.24
CA LEU A 79 19.63 14.61 12.03
C LEU A 79 19.59 16.13 11.97
N LEU A 80 19.75 16.73 10.79
CA LEU A 80 19.69 18.19 10.65
C LEU A 80 18.30 18.72 10.96
N VAL A 81 18.24 19.82 11.71
CA VAL A 81 16.96 20.47 12.01
C VAL A 81 16.43 21.10 10.72
N HIS A 82 15.27 20.64 10.31
CA HIS A 82 14.43 21.21 9.26
C HIS A 82 13.09 21.55 9.91
N ASP A 83 12.54 22.75 9.68
CA ASP A 83 11.29 23.20 10.32
C ASP A 83 10.07 22.46 9.75
N SER A 84 10.00 21.14 9.96
CA SER A 84 8.87 20.28 9.60
C SER A 84 7.95 20.11 10.80
N SER A 85 6.66 19.93 10.52
CA SER A 85 5.65 19.63 11.55
C SER A 85 6.01 18.37 12.33
N VAL A 86 6.53 17.35 11.64
CA VAL A 86 6.95 16.07 12.21
C VAL A 86 8.14 16.23 13.17
N GLN A 87 9.17 17.02 12.79
CA GLN A 87 10.30 17.31 13.68
C GLN A 87 9.86 18.10 14.92
N THR A 88 8.99 19.08 14.72
CA THR A 88 8.44 19.90 15.82
C THR A 88 7.65 19.03 16.80
N GLU A 89 6.89 18.06 16.30
CA GLU A 89 6.10 17.18 17.15
C GLU A 89 6.97 16.17 17.92
N LEU A 90 8.03 15.62 17.30
CA LEU A 90 8.99 14.79 18.05
C LEU A 90 9.70 15.59 19.16
N LEU A 91 9.97 16.88 18.94
CA LEU A 91 10.48 17.79 19.97
C LEU A 91 9.44 18.03 21.09
N ASN A 92 8.16 18.22 20.73
CA ASN A 92 7.07 18.42 21.69
C ASN A 92 6.84 17.19 22.58
N LEU A 93 6.99 15.99 22.01
CA LEU A 93 6.94 14.72 22.77
C LEU A 93 8.17 14.56 23.69
N GLY A 94 9.20 15.38 23.51
CA GLY A 94 10.43 15.33 24.28
C GLY A 94 11.28 14.10 23.98
N LEU A 95 10.99 13.35 22.91
CA LEU A 95 11.78 12.20 22.45
C LEU A 95 13.14 12.62 21.90
N VAL A 96 13.15 13.76 21.20
CA VAL A 96 14.36 14.34 20.63
C VAL A 96 14.62 15.72 21.23
N ALA A 97 15.88 16.14 21.22
CA ALA A 97 16.33 17.44 21.67
C ALA A 97 17.19 18.09 20.58
N LYS A 98 17.04 19.41 20.43
CA LYS A 98 17.86 20.21 19.52
C LYS A 98 19.18 20.59 20.20
N GLN A 99 20.29 20.09 19.67
CA GLN A 99 21.66 20.43 20.08
C GLN A 99 22.48 20.83 18.85
N GLU A 100 23.11 22.00 18.87
CA GLU A 100 24.00 22.47 17.78
C GLU A 100 23.37 22.38 16.37
N ASN A 101 22.07 22.72 16.28
CA ASN A 101 21.27 22.64 15.05
C ASN A 101 21.05 21.22 14.49
N LYS A 102 21.24 20.21 15.33
CA LYS A 102 20.90 18.81 15.05
C LYS A 102 19.89 18.28 16.07
N LEU A 103 19.03 17.37 15.62
CA LEU A 103 18.16 16.57 16.46
C LEU A 103 18.91 15.33 16.92
N ARG A 104 18.90 15.10 18.23
CA ARG A 104 19.41 13.88 18.87
C ARG A 104 18.35 13.34 19.82
N ILE A 105 18.40 12.05 20.12
CA ILE A 105 17.52 11.45 21.14
C ILE A 105 17.81 12.12 22.48
N SER A 106 16.76 12.54 23.18
CA SER A 106 16.89 13.37 24.38
C SER A 106 17.39 12.59 25.60
N ASN A 107 17.17 11.27 25.64
CA ASN A 107 17.57 10.41 26.75
C ASN A 107 17.78 8.96 26.30
N ARG A 108 18.81 8.31 26.85
CA ARG A 108 19.14 6.88 26.65
C ARG A 108 18.02 5.92 27.08
N ILE A 109 17.18 6.31 28.04
CA ILE A 109 16.01 5.50 28.44
C ILE A 109 14.97 5.46 27.31
N TYR A 110 14.72 6.59 26.63
CA TYR A 110 13.80 6.58 25.48
C TYR A 110 14.37 5.79 24.31
N GLU A 111 15.67 5.90 24.06
CA GLU A 111 16.37 5.08 23.07
C GLU A 111 16.26 3.58 23.38
N ALA A 112 16.39 3.19 24.66
CA ALA A 112 16.29 1.80 25.07
C ALA A 112 14.85 1.25 25.03
N VAL A 113 13.87 2.06 25.41
CA VAL A 113 12.45 1.69 25.43
C VAL A 113 11.84 1.70 24.03
N PHE A 114 11.98 2.83 23.32
CA PHE A 114 11.55 3.02 21.93
C PHE A 114 12.74 2.80 21.01
N ASN A 115 13.31 1.60 21.06
CA ASN A 115 14.42 1.21 20.21
C ASN A 115 13.97 0.88 18.79
N LEU A 116 14.93 0.57 17.90
CA LEU A 116 14.65 0.21 16.51
C LEU A 116 13.65 -0.96 16.39
N ASN A 117 13.80 -2.00 17.20
CA ASN A 117 12.89 -3.16 17.15
C ASN A 117 11.46 -2.78 17.51
N TRP A 118 11.29 -1.89 18.50
CA TRP A 118 9.98 -1.36 18.86
C TRP A 118 9.37 -0.58 17.70
N VAL A 119 10.13 0.34 17.08
CA VAL A 119 9.64 1.13 15.94
C VAL A 119 9.25 0.24 14.76
N GLU A 120 10.07 -0.76 14.44
CA GLU A 120 9.81 -1.73 13.38
C GLU A 120 8.54 -2.56 13.66
N HIS A 121 8.35 -3.00 14.89
CA HIS A 121 7.14 -3.70 15.31
C HIS A 121 5.90 -2.82 15.15
N GLU A 122 5.97 -1.55 15.56
CA GLU A 122 4.85 -0.62 15.48
C GLU A 122 4.50 -0.25 14.03
N LEU A 123 5.49 -0.01 13.18
CA LEU A 123 5.29 0.18 11.74
C LEU A 123 4.64 -1.05 11.09
N GLY A 124 5.14 -2.24 11.42
CA GLY A 124 4.57 -3.51 10.97
C GLY A 124 3.14 -3.75 11.48
N ARG A 125 2.80 -3.26 12.67
CA ARG A 125 1.44 -3.34 13.22
C ARG A 125 0.49 -2.36 12.53
N LEU A 126 0.93 -1.13 12.28
CA LEU A 126 0.10 -0.06 11.71
C LEU A 126 -0.22 -0.32 10.23
N ARG A 127 0.77 -0.78 9.45
CA ARG A 127 0.60 -1.04 8.02
C ARG A 127 1.34 -2.31 7.58
N PRO A 128 0.82 -3.51 7.93
CA PRO A 128 1.52 -4.77 7.70
C PRO A 128 1.95 -5.00 6.25
N ILE A 129 1.06 -4.77 5.28
CA ILE A 129 1.36 -4.98 3.86
C ILE A 129 2.47 -4.03 3.42
N ILE A 130 2.34 -2.74 3.76
CA ILE A 130 3.31 -1.72 3.34
C ILE A 130 4.69 -1.99 3.94
N TYR A 131 4.73 -2.22 5.26
CA TYR A 131 5.98 -2.46 5.97
C TYR A 131 6.69 -3.73 5.47
N ASN A 132 5.96 -4.86 5.41
CA ASN A 132 6.56 -6.14 5.03
C ASN A 132 7.08 -6.14 3.59
N THR A 133 6.33 -5.54 2.66
CA THR A 133 6.77 -5.43 1.26
C THR A 133 7.92 -4.44 1.12
N THR A 134 7.92 -3.32 1.84
CA THR A 134 9.07 -2.39 1.87
C THR A 134 10.35 -3.10 2.30
N LYS A 135 10.29 -3.93 3.34
CA LYS A 135 11.43 -4.71 3.82
C LYS A 135 11.84 -5.82 2.87
N LEU A 136 10.88 -6.55 2.29
CA LEU A 136 11.15 -7.65 1.37
C LEU A 136 11.89 -7.20 0.09
N PHE A 137 11.58 -5.99 -0.38
CA PHE A 137 12.15 -5.43 -1.61
C PHE A 137 13.20 -4.33 -1.34
N GLU A 138 13.60 -4.15 -0.08
CA GLU A 138 14.63 -3.19 0.35
C GLU A 138 14.36 -1.75 -0.17
N LEU A 139 13.09 -1.35 -0.25
CA LEU A 139 12.71 -0.06 -0.84
C LEU A 139 13.17 1.14 0.01
N ASP A 140 13.55 0.90 1.29
CA ASP A 140 14.17 1.88 2.19
C ASP A 140 15.43 2.52 1.57
N GLU A 141 16.15 1.81 0.70
CA GLU A 141 17.37 2.32 0.04
C GLU A 141 17.10 2.97 -1.33
N LYS A 142 15.89 2.83 -1.85
CA LYS A 142 15.51 3.26 -3.21
C LYS A 142 14.70 4.53 -3.26
N ALA A 143 14.09 4.94 -2.16
CA ALA A 143 13.22 6.09 -2.11
C ALA A 143 13.38 6.88 -0.82
N THR A 144 13.12 8.18 -0.88
CA THR A 144 13.03 9.02 0.33
C THR A 144 11.84 8.58 1.20
N HIS A 145 10.75 8.17 0.55
CA HIS A 145 9.48 7.82 1.17
C HIS A 145 8.96 6.47 0.64
N PRO A 146 9.54 5.34 1.08
CA PRO A 146 9.16 4.02 0.60
C PRO A 146 7.67 3.70 0.84
N ASP A 147 7.09 4.21 1.93
CA ASP A 147 5.69 4.01 2.26
C ASP A 147 4.77 4.66 1.21
N ILE A 148 5.11 5.87 0.72
CA ILE A 148 4.36 6.53 -0.37
C ILE A 148 4.52 5.75 -1.67
N VAL A 149 5.75 5.34 -2.02
CA VAL A 149 5.99 4.53 -3.23
C VAL A 149 5.08 3.31 -3.22
N LEU A 150 5.04 2.59 -2.11
CA LEU A 150 4.25 1.38 -2.02
C LEU A 150 2.74 1.65 -1.94
N GLU A 151 2.29 2.75 -1.32
CA GLU A 151 0.90 3.21 -1.45
C GLU A 151 0.53 3.40 -2.92
N GLN A 152 1.39 4.03 -3.73
CA GLN A 152 1.14 4.21 -5.16
C GLN A 152 1.09 2.88 -5.90
N VAL A 153 1.98 1.94 -5.59
CA VAL A 153 1.92 0.59 -6.15
C VAL A 153 0.58 -0.07 -5.82
N LEU A 154 0.16 -0.03 -4.55
CA LEU A 154 -1.10 -0.61 -4.11
C LEU A 154 -2.31 0.09 -4.73
N LEU A 155 -2.25 1.39 -5.02
CA LEU A 155 -3.30 2.09 -5.77
C LEU A 155 -3.44 1.57 -7.20
N TRP A 156 -2.34 1.14 -7.84
CA TRP A 156 -2.35 0.57 -9.19
C TRP A 156 -2.76 -0.90 -9.20
N THR A 157 -2.27 -1.69 -8.25
CA THR A 157 -2.43 -3.16 -8.21
C THR A 157 -3.58 -3.64 -7.33
N ASN A 158 -4.14 -2.76 -6.49
CA ASN A 158 -5.11 -3.06 -5.44
C ASN A 158 -4.68 -4.24 -4.55
N ALA A 159 -3.40 -4.26 -4.17
CA ALA A 159 -2.77 -5.31 -3.37
C ALA A 159 -2.81 -6.71 -3.99
N GLN A 160 -3.05 -6.84 -5.31
CA GLN A 160 -2.98 -8.13 -5.96
C GLN A 160 -1.55 -8.68 -5.89
N PRO A 161 -1.30 -9.90 -5.34
CA PRO A 161 0.04 -10.39 -5.07
C PRO A 161 0.97 -10.41 -6.29
N PHE A 162 0.50 -10.95 -7.43
CA PHE A 162 1.31 -11.07 -8.64
C PHE A 162 1.72 -9.70 -9.19
N LEU A 163 0.77 -8.78 -9.42
CA LEU A 163 1.10 -7.46 -9.95
C LEU A 163 1.91 -6.62 -8.97
N THR A 164 1.60 -6.69 -7.67
CA THR A 164 2.36 -5.98 -6.63
C THR A 164 3.81 -6.44 -6.61
N GLN A 165 4.05 -7.75 -6.67
CA GLN A 165 5.40 -8.31 -6.78
C GLN A 165 6.12 -7.83 -8.04
N LYS A 166 5.46 -7.84 -9.21
CA LYS A 166 6.07 -7.40 -10.47
C LYS A 166 6.45 -5.92 -10.46
N VAL A 167 5.59 -5.05 -9.94
CA VAL A 167 5.90 -3.61 -9.83
C VAL A 167 7.02 -3.37 -8.81
N CYS A 168 7.04 -4.09 -7.69
CA CYS A 168 8.14 -3.98 -6.72
C CYS A 168 9.47 -4.45 -7.30
N GLN A 169 9.48 -5.51 -8.12
CA GLN A 169 10.69 -5.96 -8.84
C GLN A 169 11.23 -4.88 -9.78
N LEU A 170 10.35 -4.22 -10.54
CA LEU A 170 10.74 -3.09 -11.39
C LEU A 170 11.33 -1.92 -10.59
N LEU A 171 10.81 -1.67 -9.38
CA LEU A 171 11.34 -0.63 -8.49
C LEU A 171 12.74 -0.98 -7.96
N CYS A 172 13.03 -2.26 -7.69
CA CYS A 172 14.38 -2.70 -7.31
C CYS A 172 15.37 -2.52 -8.48
N GLU A 173 14.94 -2.83 -9.70
CA GLU A 173 15.72 -2.69 -10.93
C GLU A 173 15.85 -1.23 -11.41
N TYR A 174 15.03 -0.32 -10.87
CA TYR A 174 15.10 1.09 -11.18
C TYR A 174 16.44 1.69 -10.71
N GLU A 175 17.17 2.29 -11.65
CA GLU A 175 18.54 2.77 -11.42
C GLU A 175 18.60 4.04 -10.58
N ASN A 176 17.58 4.91 -10.68
CA ASN A 176 17.58 6.19 -10.01
C ASN A 176 16.96 6.11 -8.61
N PHE A 177 17.44 6.96 -7.71
CA PHE A 177 16.82 7.15 -6.40
C PHE A 177 15.54 7.97 -6.55
N ILE A 178 14.45 7.52 -5.92
CA ILE A 178 13.15 8.17 -5.98
C ILE A 178 13.10 9.31 -4.95
N GLY A 179 13.09 10.55 -5.44
CA GLY A 179 13.01 11.73 -4.61
C GLY A 179 11.62 11.94 -4.00
N ALA A 180 11.57 12.71 -2.92
CA ALA A 180 10.31 13.15 -2.32
C ALA A 180 9.45 13.93 -3.32
N GLY A 181 8.20 13.49 -3.53
CA GLY A 181 7.26 14.08 -4.48
C GLY A 181 7.29 13.47 -5.89
N GLU A 182 8.26 12.62 -6.20
CA GLU A 182 8.40 11.94 -7.50
C GLU A 182 7.76 10.53 -7.49
N GLU A 183 7.38 10.02 -6.32
CA GLU A 183 6.99 8.63 -6.09
C GLU A 183 5.83 8.21 -7.01
N ALA A 184 4.78 9.03 -7.09
CA ALA A 184 3.61 8.74 -7.92
C ALA A 184 3.95 8.71 -9.41
N ILE A 185 4.79 9.65 -9.87
CA ILE A 185 5.17 9.78 -11.27
C ILE A 185 6.04 8.59 -11.69
N VAL A 186 7.02 8.21 -10.86
CA VAL A 186 7.91 7.08 -11.14
C VAL A 186 7.12 5.77 -11.19
N VAL A 187 6.26 5.51 -10.19
CA VAL A 187 5.43 4.30 -10.17
C VAL A 187 4.49 4.27 -11.38
N GLU A 188 3.84 5.37 -11.72
CA GLU A 188 2.99 5.46 -12.91
C GLU A 188 3.76 5.17 -14.19
N GLN A 189 4.94 5.77 -14.38
CA GLN A 189 5.77 5.51 -15.56
C GLN A 189 6.19 4.05 -15.68
N LEU A 190 6.61 3.43 -14.57
CA LEU A 190 6.98 2.01 -14.57
C LEU A 190 5.78 1.12 -14.93
N VAL A 191 4.61 1.38 -14.34
CA VAL A 191 3.39 0.62 -14.63
C VAL A 191 2.95 0.82 -16.09
N GLN A 192 2.94 2.06 -16.59
CA GLN A 192 2.56 2.36 -17.96
C GLN A 192 3.49 1.68 -18.96
N ASN A 193 4.81 1.78 -18.77
CA ASN A 193 5.78 1.28 -19.75
C ASN A 193 5.94 -0.25 -19.71
N HIS A 194 5.83 -0.87 -18.54
CA HIS A 194 6.17 -2.30 -18.35
C HIS A 194 4.96 -3.19 -18.04
N LEU A 195 3.77 -2.65 -17.79
CA LEU A 195 2.58 -3.47 -17.52
C LEU A 195 1.41 -3.15 -18.45
N ILE A 196 1.28 -1.92 -18.95
CA ILE A 196 0.16 -1.50 -19.80
C ILE A 196 0.57 -1.41 -21.28
N ALA A 197 1.68 -0.72 -21.58
CA ALA A 197 2.16 -0.54 -22.94
C ALA A 197 2.71 -1.86 -23.51
N SER A 198 2.13 -2.29 -24.63
CA SER A 198 2.47 -3.58 -25.27
C SER A 198 2.40 -4.75 -24.27
N TRP A 199 1.40 -4.76 -23.39
CA TRP A 199 1.30 -5.68 -22.26
C TRP A 199 1.46 -7.16 -22.63
N GLN A 200 1.18 -7.54 -23.88
CA GLN A 200 1.31 -8.92 -24.38
C GLN A 200 2.75 -9.44 -24.43
N THR A 201 3.76 -8.58 -24.34
CA THR A 201 5.19 -8.99 -24.38
C THR A 201 5.96 -8.63 -23.12
N GLN A 202 5.28 -8.06 -22.12
CA GLN A 202 5.92 -7.52 -20.93
C GLN A 202 5.96 -8.53 -19.76
N ILE A 203 6.50 -8.09 -18.61
CA ILE A 203 6.71 -8.92 -17.42
C ILE A 203 5.43 -9.54 -16.82
N ALA A 204 4.26 -8.97 -17.14
CA ALA A 204 2.95 -9.45 -16.71
C ALA A 204 2.14 -10.11 -17.85
N ALA A 205 2.77 -10.35 -19.01
CA ALA A 205 2.10 -10.85 -20.20
C ALA A 205 1.38 -12.17 -19.95
N GLU A 206 2.04 -13.17 -19.37
CA GLU A 206 1.46 -14.51 -19.13
C GLU A 206 0.17 -14.42 -18.30
N HIS A 207 0.21 -13.61 -17.23
CA HIS A 207 -0.93 -13.41 -16.34
C HIS A 207 -2.09 -12.70 -17.03
N LEU A 208 -1.81 -11.61 -17.75
CA LEU A 208 -2.85 -10.86 -18.48
C LEU A 208 -3.40 -11.68 -19.66
N GLN A 209 -2.57 -12.49 -20.32
CA GLN A 209 -3.00 -13.37 -21.40
C GLN A 209 -3.90 -14.48 -20.86
N ALA A 210 -3.58 -15.08 -19.71
CA ALA A 210 -4.44 -16.08 -19.07
C ALA A 210 -5.83 -15.50 -18.75
N ILE A 211 -5.91 -14.26 -18.29
CA ILE A 211 -7.18 -13.55 -18.06
C ILE A 211 -7.92 -13.34 -19.38
N GLN A 212 -7.24 -12.84 -20.42
CA GLN A 212 -7.82 -12.70 -21.76
C GLN A 212 -8.37 -14.03 -22.28
N GLU A 213 -7.60 -15.11 -22.17
CA GLU A 213 -8.01 -16.43 -22.63
C GLU A 213 -9.22 -16.94 -21.86
N SER A 214 -9.25 -16.71 -20.54
CA SER A 214 -10.38 -17.06 -19.67
C SER A 214 -11.65 -16.29 -20.02
N LEU A 215 -11.54 -15.06 -20.55
CA LEU A 215 -12.68 -14.30 -21.04
C LEU A 215 -13.18 -14.78 -22.42
N ILE A 216 -12.26 -15.13 -23.32
CA ILE A 216 -12.58 -15.43 -24.73
C ILE A 216 -12.94 -16.89 -24.96
N LYS A 217 -12.25 -17.82 -24.28
CA LYS A 217 -12.42 -19.27 -24.42
C LYS A 217 -13.15 -19.88 -23.21
N ASN A 218 -13.97 -19.08 -22.54
CA ASN A 218 -14.68 -19.52 -21.35
C ASN A 218 -15.63 -20.68 -21.68
N GLN A 219 -15.55 -21.76 -20.91
CA GLN A 219 -16.42 -22.94 -21.08
C GLN A 219 -17.67 -22.89 -20.20
N PHE A 220 -17.68 -22.03 -19.19
CA PHE A 220 -18.74 -21.94 -18.18
C PHE A 220 -19.80 -20.89 -18.52
N CYS A 221 -19.43 -19.83 -19.24
CA CYS A 221 -20.32 -18.76 -19.68
C CYS A 221 -20.04 -18.37 -21.13
N ASP A 222 -21.07 -17.83 -21.80
CA ASP A 222 -20.90 -17.26 -23.14
C ASP A 222 -19.92 -16.07 -23.08
N PRO A 223 -18.77 -16.13 -23.80
CA PRO A 223 -17.76 -15.07 -23.81
C PRO A 223 -18.32 -13.68 -24.10
N ILE A 224 -19.40 -13.62 -24.89
CA ILE A 224 -20.02 -12.36 -25.31
C ILE A 224 -20.83 -11.75 -24.17
N GLN A 225 -21.57 -12.57 -23.42
CA GLN A 225 -22.26 -12.13 -22.20
C GLN A 225 -21.26 -11.66 -21.14
N LEU A 226 -20.15 -12.37 -20.96
CA LEU A 226 -19.07 -11.98 -20.04
C LEU A 226 -18.48 -10.61 -20.41
N LEU A 227 -18.13 -10.43 -21.69
CA LEU A 227 -17.57 -9.17 -22.20
C LEU A 227 -18.57 -8.01 -22.10
N LYS A 228 -19.85 -8.23 -22.40
CA LYS A 228 -20.91 -7.21 -22.25
C LYS A 228 -21.13 -6.83 -20.78
N LEU A 229 -21.15 -7.81 -19.87
CA LEU A 229 -21.27 -7.53 -18.43
C LEU A 229 -20.04 -6.75 -17.94
N TYR A 230 -18.84 -7.16 -18.34
CA TYR A 230 -17.62 -6.45 -17.99
C TYR A 230 -17.60 -5.02 -18.56
N GLN A 231 -18.08 -4.81 -19.79
CA GLN A 231 -18.26 -3.49 -20.37
C GLN A 231 -19.19 -2.60 -19.55
N GLN A 232 -20.29 -3.16 -19.03
CA GLN A 232 -21.20 -2.43 -18.14
C GLN A 232 -20.50 -2.03 -16.83
N ILE A 233 -19.70 -2.92 -16.24
CA ILE A 233 -18.92 -2.63 -15.02
C ILE A 233 -17.88 -1.54 -15.26
N LEU A 234 -17.26 -1.49 -16.45
CA LEU A 234 -16.30 -0.44 -16.83
C LEU A 234 -16.97 0.94 -16.95
N GLN A 235 -18.20 1.00 -17.46
CA GLN A 235 -18.94 2.24 -17.68
C GLN A 235 -19.68 2.73 -16.43
N TYR A 236 -20.13 1.80 -15.58
CA TYR A 236 -20.91 2.06 -14.38
C TYR A 236 -20.19 1.53 -13.14
N PRO A 237 -19.45 2.38 -12.40
CA PRO A 237 -18.69 1.96 -11.21
C PRO A 237 -19.58 1.54 -10.02
N GLU A 238 -20.90 1.66 -10.14
CA GLU A 238 -21.90 1.28 -9.14
C GLU A 238 -22.83 0.15 -9.62
N PHE A 239 -22.26 -0.88 -10.27
CA PHE A 239 -23.06 -1.99 -10.76
C PHE A 239 -23.57 -2.87 -9.60
N PRO A 240 -24.89 -3.01 -9.40
CA PRO A 240 -25.46 -3.81 -8.32
C PRO A 240 -25.26 -5.29 -8.60
N ILE A 241 -24.96 -6.06 -7.55
CA ILE A 241 -24.77 -7.51 -7.64
C ILE A 241 -26.12 -8.18 -7.87
N GLN A 242 -26.22 -8.99 -8.92
CA GLN A 242 -27.44 -9.75 -9.24
C GLN A 242 -27.22 -11.27 -9.17
N ASN A 243 -25.99 -11.71 -8.86
CA ASN A 243 -25.55 -13.10 -8.68
C ASN A 243 -25.81 -14.00 -9.91
N TYR A 244 -25.55 -13.48 -11.10
CA TYR A 244 -25.59 -14.26 -12.33
C TYR A 244 -24.35 -15.15 -12.50
N SER A 245 -24.44 -16.18 -13.35
CA SER A 245 -23.31 -17.05 -13.70
C SER A 245 -22.12 -16.26 -14.24
N ALA A 246 -22.39 -15.25 -15.07
CA ALA A 246 -21.38 -14.36 -15.64
C ALA A 246 -20.67 -13.50 -14.57
N GLU A 247 -21.36 -13.04 -13.54
CA GLU A 247 -20.75 -12.26 -12.44
C GLU A 247 -19.80 -13.13 -11.61
N THR A 248 -20.25 -14.34 -11.27
CA THR A 248 -19.45 -15.32 -10.54
C THR A 248 -18.18 -15.66 -11.32
N GLU A 249 -18.30 -15.81 -12.63
CA GLU A 249 -17.15 -16.13 -13.48
C GLU A 249 -16.16 -14.97 -13.59
N LEU A 250 -16.62 -13.71 -13.72
CA LEU A 250 -15.72 -12.55 -13.68
C LEU A 250 -14.98 -12.41 -12.34
N LEU A 251 -15.64 -12.78 -11.23
CA LEU A 251 -15.02 -12.86 -9.89
C LEU A 251 -14.00 -14.01 -9.82
N ASN A 252 -14.29 -15.18 -10.39
CA ASN A 252 -13.38 -16.33 -10.42
C ASN A 252 -12.11 -16.03 -11.22
N ILE A 253 -12.25 -15.32 -12.34
CA ILE A 253 -11.12 -14.83 -13.15
C ILE A 253 -10.30 -13.79 -12.36
N GLY A 254 -10.91 -13.14 -11.37
CA GLY A 254 -10.29 -12.08 -10.57
C GLY A 254 -10.18 -10.75 -11.31
N LEU A 255 -10.93 -10.56 -12.41
CA LEU A 255 -10.97 -9.31 -13.17
C LEU A 255 -11.80 -8.24 -12.45
N VAL A 256 -12.79 -8.67 -11.68
CA VAL A 256 -13.63 -7.80 -10.84
C VAL A 256 -13.58 -8.27 -9.39
N VAL A 257 -13.91 -7.37 -8.47
CA VAL A 257 -14.00 -7.63 -7.02
C VAL A 257 -15.32 -7.09 -6.48
N LYS A 258 -15.82 -7.76 -5.44
CA LYS A 258 -16.98 -7.29 -4.67
C LYS A 258 -16.50 -6.32 -3.58
N GLN A 259 -16.91 -5.06 -3.67
CA GLN A 259 -16.62 -4.04 -2.67
C GLN A 259 -17.90 -3.26 -2.34
N GLU A 260 -18.29 -3.20 -1.06
CA GLU A 260 -19.50 -2.46 -0.60
C GLU A 260 -20.79 -2.87 -1.35
N GLU A 261 -21.00 -4.17 -1.57
CA GLU A 261 -22.15 -4.71 -2.33
C GLU A 261 -22.22 -4.25 -3.81
N LYS A 262 -21.12 -3.75 -4.37
CA LYS A 262 -20.97 -3.35 -5.78
C LYS A 262 -19.85 -4.15 -6.45
N LEU A 263 -19.96 -4.36 -7.76
CA LEU A 263 -18.87 -4.91 -8.58
C LEU A 263 -17.99 -3.78 -9.11
N LYS A 264 -16.68 -3.90 -8.89
CA LYS A 264 -15.67 -2.98 -9.42
C LYS A 264 -14.56 -3.76 -10.10
N VAL A 265 -13.88 -3.15 -11.07
CA VAL A 265 -12.67 -3.75 -11.66
C VAL A 265 -11.62 -3.94 -10.56
N ALA A 266 -10.96 -5.11 -10.56
CA ALA A 266 -10.11 -5.53 -9.46
C ALA A 266 -8.92 -4.59 -9.21
N ASN A 267 -8.36 -3.97 -10.25
CA ASN A 267 -7.29 -2.99 -10.14
C ASN A 267 -7.23 -2.06 -11.37
N ARG A 268 -6.43 -0.98 -11.27
CA ARG A 268 -6.31 0.01 -12.36
C ARG A 268 -5.63 -0.57 -13.59
N ILE A 269 -4.61 -1.42 -13.42
CA ILE A 269 -3.88 -2.03 -14.54
C ILE A 269 -4.85 -2.78 -15.45
N TYR A 270 -5.76 -3.58 -14.88
CA TYR A 270 -6.80 -4.27 -15.64
C TYR A 270 -7.74 -3.33 -16.36
N GLN A 271 -8.15 -2.23 -15.71
CA GLN A 271 -9.01 -1.23 -16.33
C GLN A 271 -8.35 -0.57 -17.54
N TYR A 272 -7.03 -0.35 -17.50
CA TYR A 272 -6.28 0.21 -18.62
C TYR A 272 -6.03 -0.82 -19.74
N VAL A 273 -5.71 -2.06 -19.38
CA VAL A 273 -5.41 -3.15 -20.33
C VAL A 273 -6.68 -3.67 -21.01
N PHE A 274 -7.70 -3.99 -20.23
CA PHE A 274 -9.00 -4.48 -20.68
C PHE A 274 -10.02 -3.33 -20.71
N ASN A 275 -9.64 -2.22 -21.32
CA ASN A 275 -10.51 -1.05 -21.43
C ASN A 275 -11.70 -1.29 -22.38
N VAL A 276 -12.61 -0.32 -22.46
CA VAL A 276 -13.82 -0.40 -23.31
C VAL A 276 -13.48 -0.65 -24.78
N ASP A 277 -12.41 -0.03 -25.30
CA ASP A 277 -11.99 -0.22 -26.69
C ASP A 277 -11.51 -1.66 -26.94
N TRP A 278 -10.75 -2.22 -26.01
CA TRP A 278 -10.32 -3.62 -26.08
C TRP A 278 -11.52 -4.57 -26.08
N VAL A 279 -12.50 -4.33 -25.20
CA VAL A 279 -13.73 -5.15 -25.13
C VAL A 279 -14.51 -5.08 -26.45
N ASN A 280 -14.68 -3.88 -27.01
CA ASN A 280 -15.34 -3.69 -28.30
C ASN A 280 -14.62 -4.46 -29.42
N GLN A 281 -13.29 -4.42 -29.47
CA GLN A 281 -12.51 -5.17 -30.45
C GLN A 281 -12.68 -6.69 -30.31
N GLN A 282 -12.78 -7.23 -29.08
CA GLN A 282 -13.04 -8.66 -28.89
C GLN A 282 -14.47 -9.04 -29.30
N LEU A 283 -15.47 -8.21 -28.97
CA LEU A 283 -16.85 -8.42 -29.40
C LEU A 283 -16.99 -8.42 -30.93
N GLU A 284 -16.31 -7.49 -31.62
CA GLU A 284 -16.25 -7.45 -33.09
C GLU A 284 -15.66 -8.75 -33.68
N ARG A 285 -14.64 -9.32 -33.04
CA ARG A 285 -13.99 -10.57 -33.49
C ARG A 285 -14.83 -11.81 -33.23
N LEU A 286 -15.57 -11.85 -32.13
CA LEU A 286 -16.39 -13.00 -31.74
C LEU A 286 -17.74 -13.02 -32.48
N GLN A 287 -18.28 -11.87 -32.88
CA GLN A 287 -19.51 -11.75 -33.67
C GLN A 287 -19.34 -10.81 -34.88
N PRO A 288 -18.47 -11.13 -35.85
CA PRO A 288 -18.26 -10.26 -37.00
C PRO A 288 -19.53 -10.08 -37.84
N LEU A 289 -20.38 -11.12 -37.92
CA LEU A 289 -21.65 -11.09 -38.65
C LEU A 289 -22.71 -10.19 -38.01
N ILE A 290 -22.63 -9.94 -36.70
CA ILE A 290 -23.58 -9.08 -35.99
C ILE A 290 -23.00 -7.67 -35.84
N GLN A 291 -21.73 -7.53 -35.46
CA GLN A 291 -21.13 -6.24 -35.14
C GLN A 291 -20.72 -5.42 -36.38
N ASN A 292 -20.24 -6.05 -37.46
CA ASN A 292 -19.87 -5.30 -38.67
C ASN A 292 -21.05 -4.57 -39.32
N PRO A 293 -22.24 -5.20 -39.51
CA PRO A 293 -23.39 -4.49 -40.05
C PRO A 293 -23.85 -3.35 -39.15
N ILE A 294 -23.83 -3.53 -37.83
CA ILE A 294 -24.21 -2.49 -36.87
C ILE A 294 -23.34 -1.24 -37.04
N LYS A 295 -22.02 -1.43 -37.20
CA LYS A 295 -21.05 -0.35 -37.37
C LYS A 295 -21.11 0.28 -38.77
N VAL A 296 -21.12 -0.54 -39.82
CA VAL A 296 -21.14 -0.08 -41.23
C VAL A 296 -22.43 0.66 -41.56
N PHE A 297 -23.57 0.20 -41.05
CA PHE A 297 -24.88 0.79 -41.33
C PHE A 297 -25.41 1.67 -40.20
N GLN A 298 -24.59 1.99 -39.19
CA GLN A 298 -24.92 2.84 -38.04
C GLN A 298 -26.26 2.43 -37.37
N LEU A 299 -26.49 1.13 -37.21
CA LEU A 299 -27.78 0.62 -36.70
C LEU A 299 -28.06 1.02 -35.25
N ASN A 300 -27.04 1.45 -34.52
CA ASN A 300 -27.15 2.06 -33.19
C ASN A 300 -28.05 3.30 -33.17
N GLU A 301 -28.17 4.02 -34.29
CA GLU A 301 -29.05 5.19 -34.41
C GLU A 301 -30.50 4.81 -34.76
N LYS A 302 -30.72 3.54 -35.17
CA LYS A 302 -31.99 3.06 -35.72
C LYS A 302 -32.77 2.16 -34.76
N ALA A 303 -32.10 1.56 -33.78
CA ALA A 303 -32.74 0.67 -32.81
C ALA A 303 -32.06 0.76 -31.45
N SER A 304 -32.84 0.61 -30.39
CA SER A 304 -32.33 0.52 -29.02
C SER A 304 -31.55 -0.79 -28.76
N CYS A 305 -31.79 -1.83 -29.55
CA CYS A 305 -31.11 -3.13 -29.50
C CYS A 305 -30.73 -3.59 -30.93
N PRO A 306 -29.71 -2.97 -31.54
CA PRO A 306 -29.32 -3.21 -32.93
C PRO A 306 -28.80 -4.64 -33.18
N GLU A 307 -28.32 -5.33 -32.15
CA GLU A 307 -27.89 -6.74 -32.23
C GLU A 307 -29.05 -7.69 -32.52
N ILE A 308 -30.21 -7.49 -31.90
CA ILE A 308 -31.40 -8.31 -32.14
C ILE A 308 -31.88 -8.11 -33.58
N LEU A 309 -31.79 -6.87 -34.07
CA LEU A 309 -32.19 -6.52 -35.42
C LEU A 309 -31.32 -7.22 -36.46
N VAL A 310 -30.00 -7.25 -36.26
CA VAL A 310 -29.09 -7.99 -37.14
C VAL A 310 -29.24 -9.51 -36.98
N GLN A 311 -29.47 -10.03 -35.78
CA GLN A 311 -29.76 -11.45 -35.57
C GLN A 311 -31.03 -11.89 -36.32
N GLU A 312 -32.08 -11.09 -36.30
CA GLU A 312 -33.30 -11.36 -37.06
C GLU A 312 -33.02 -11.30 -38.56
N VAL A 313 -32.30 -10.28 -39.05
CA VAL A 313 -31.87 -10.21 -40.46
C VAL A 313 -31.10 -11.46 -40.86
N LEU A 314 -30.14 -11.90 -40.04
CA LEU A 314 -29.36 -13.12 -40.29
C LEU A 314 -30.25 -14.37 -40.32
N ALA A 315 -31.24 -14.48 -39.42
CA ALA A 315 -32.21 -15.56 -39.39
C ALA A 315 -33.06 -15.62 -40.68
N TRP A 316 -33.40 -14.46 -41.27
CA TRP A 316 -34.11 -14.38 -42.55
C TRP A 316 -33.20 -14.59 -43.76
N THR A 317 -31.91 -14.20 -43.69
CA THR A 317 -30.97 -14.32 -44.81
C THR A 317 -30.24 -15.67 -44.89
N GLY A 318 -30.36 -16.51 -43.85
CA GLY A 318 -29.77 -17.85 -43.81
C GLY A 318 -28.24 -17.87 -43.76
N ALA A 319 -27.64 -16.85 -43.16
CA ALA A 319 -26.19 -16.66 -43.05
C ALA A 319 -25.64 -17.08 -41.68
#